data_AF-A0A7C6WEQ6-F1
#
_entry.id   AF-A0A7C6WEQ6-F1
#
_cell.length_a   1.000
_cell.length_b   1.000
_cell.length_c   1.000
_cell.angle_alpha   90.00
_cell.angle_beta   90.00
_cell.angle_gamma   90.00
#
_symmetry.space_group_name_H-M   'P 1'
#
loop_
_entity.id
_entity.type
_entity.pdbx_description
1 polymer ?
#
loop_
_entity_poly.entity_id
_entity_poly.type
_entity_poly.pdbx_seq_one_letter_code
_entity_poly.pdbx_strand_id
1 'polypeptide(L)'
;TRPWANVIYDDNNPVYSFIKLNERKLTFEAYAIESSGTKKIDEFSIEKFELDLEVSSGGKLVGPRYAREGDTLNYTVELEENHILVSVKVNGKTIPFTDNKFVVENVKPTDKIEVEIAELTVPYATDVKIKGKFLTGSTLEVEYTFNSPNGGAEAGTIVRWYVDGTKVGDGKTLVLKEAWLDKTIEVRVTAKTATETGIEVVHLSTETVELFGDLNKDGVVTKEDAMLLLQTITGKVELTEDYKYYANINGDDATLQDVRNILAAMGGN
;
A
#
# COMPACT_ATOMS: atom_id res chain seq x y z
N THR A 1 29.36 1.17 39.50
CA THR A 1 28.69 2.36 40.08
C THR A 1 28.94 3.52 39.14
N ARG A 2 27.88 4.19 38.65
CA ARG A 2 28.09 5.34 37.75
C ARG A 2 28.80 6.45 38.55
N PRO A 3 29.87 7.07 38.03
CA PRO A 3 30.72 8.00 38.80
C PRO A 3 29.95 9.20 39.37
N TRP A 4 28.81 9.52 38.77
CA TRP A 4 27.93 10.64 39.12
C TRP A 4 26.83 10.29 40.13
N ALA A 5 26.67 9.03 40.53
CA ALA A 5 25.53 8.60 41.36
C ALA A 5 25.47 9.27 42.75
N ASN A 6 26.59 9.82 43.25
CA ASN A 6 26.71 10.43 44.57
C ASN A 6 27.28 11.86 44.52
N VAL A 7 27.19 12.55 43.39
CA VAL A 7 27.75 13.91 43.20
C VAL A 7 26.68 14.83 42.64
N ILE A 8 26.55 16.03 43.24
CA ILE A 8 25.69 17.10 42.72
C ILE A 8 26.54 17.97 41.80
N TYR A 9 26.18 18.01 40.53
CA TYR A 9 26.82 18.87 39.54
C TYR A 9 26.00 20.15 39.37
N ASP A 10 26.57 21.25 39.84
CA ASP A 10 26.01 22.60 39.89
C ASP A 10 27.08 23.63 39.49
N ASP A 11 26.84 24.92 39.73
CA ASP A 11 27.81 25.98 39.42
C ASP A 11 29.15 25.81 40.18
N ASN A 12 29.19 25.04 41.27
CA ASN A 12 30.40 24.73 42.04
C ASN A 12 31.13 23.46 41.53
N ASN A 13 30.43 22.60 40.78
CA ASN A 13 30.97 21.38 40.18
C ASN A 13 30.53 21.29 38.71
N PRO A 14 31.03 22.18 37.83
CA PRO A 14 30.53 22.26 36.47
C PRO A 14 30.93 21.04 35.64
N VAL A 15 30.03 20.64 34.75
CA VAL A 15 30.23 19.53 33.80
C VAL A 15 30.19 20.09 32.38
N TYR A 16 31.02 19.53 31.52
CA TYR A 16 30.97 19.75 30.08
C TYR A 16 31.01 18.41 29.35
N SER A 17 30.51 18.38 28.12
CA SER A 17 30.41 17.16 27.33
C SER A 17 31.03 17.31 25.95
N PHE A 18 31.59 16.22 25.45
CA PHE A 18 31.99 16.09 24.05
C PHE A 18 31.08 15.10 23.34
N ILE A 19 30.72 15.43 22.10
CA ILE A 19 30.20 14.48 21.13
C ILE A 19 31.31 14.26 20.11
N LYS A 20 31.80 13.02 20.04
CA LYS A 20 32.79 12.59 19.06
C LYS A 20 32.11 11.73 18.02
N LEU A 21 32.33 12.06 16.75
CA LEU A 21 31.82 11.28 15.63
C LEU A 21 33.02 10.68 14.88
N ASN A 22 33.14 9.36 14.93
CA ASN A 22 34.26 8.64 14.36
C ASN A 22 33.67 7.58 13.43
N GLU A 23 33.73 7.78 12.11
CA GLU A 23 33.10 6.93 11.09
C GLU A 23 31.65 6.55 11.44
N ARG A 24 31.45 5.41 12.12
CA ARG A 24 30.15 4.81 12.46
C ARG A 24 29.86 4.78 13.96
N LYS A 25 30.73 5.38 14.78
CA LYS A 25 30.66 5.41 16.24
C LYS A 25 30.45 6.84 16.72
N LEU A 26 29.28 7.10 17.30
CA LEU A 26 29.02 8.30 18.08
C LEU A 26 29.42 8.00 19.52
N THR A 27 30.35 8.78 20.06
CA THR A 27 30.76 8.67 21.46
C THR A 27 30.39 9.95 22.18
N PHE A 28 29.62 9.80 23.26
CA PHE A 28 29.34 10.87 24.19
C PHE A 28 30.26 10.69 25.40
N GLU A 29 30.95 11.75 25.79
CA GLU A 29 31.78 11.78 26.98
C GLU A 29 31.39 12.97 27.84
N ALA A 30 31.21 12.76 29.15
CA ALA A 30 30.97 13.82 30.12
C ALA A 30 32.19 13.98 31.03
N TYR A 31 32.56 15.22 31.32
CA TYR A 31 33.72 15.59 32.11
C TYR A 31 33.33 16.59 33.21
N ALA A 32 33.76 16.32 34.45
CA ALA A 32 33.70 17.27 35.54
C ALA A 32 34.96 18.13 35.57
N ILE A 33 34.81 19.41 35.94
CA ILE A 33 35.92 20.31 36.23
C ILE A 33 36.17 20.28 37.75
N GLU A 34 37.34 19.77 38.15
CA GLU A 34 37.78 19.66 39.54
C GLU A 34 39.00 20.59 39.76
N SER A 35 39.37 20.83 41.03
CA SER A 35 40.51 21.69 41.38
C SER A 35 41.85 21.18 40.84
N SER A 36 41.99 19.87 40.63
CA SER A 36 43.17 19.22 40.05
C SER A 36 43.14 19.12 38.51
N GLY A 37 42.09 19.63 37.86
CA GLY A 37 41.91 19.58 36.40
C GLY A 37 40.59 18.94 35.98
N THR A 38 40.55 18.42 34.75
CA THR A 38 39.34 17.82 34.19
C THR A 38 39.34 16.30 34.31
N LYS A 39 38.17 15.73 34.64
CA LYS A 39 38.00 14.29 34.87
C LYS A 39 36.80 13.76 34.13
N LYS A 40 36.97 12.69 33.35
CA LYS A 40 35.86 11.99 32.68
C LYS A 40 34.98 11.29 33.73
N ILE A 41 33.69 11.58 33.72
CA ILE A 41 32.70 11.05 34.68
C ILE A 41 31.65 10.16 34.02
N ASP A 42 31.51 10.21 32.69
CA ASP A 42 30.66 9.28 31.95
C ASP A 42 31.16 9.13 30.50
N GLU A 43 30.86 7.98 29.91
CA GLU A 43 31.07 7.70 28.50
C GLU A 43 30.06 6.66 28.03
N PHE A 44 29.42 6.91 26.90
CA PHE A 44 28.73 5.87 26.15
C PHE A 44 28.97 6.03 24.66
N SER A 45 28.86 4.91 23.94
CA SER A 45 29.00 4.91 22.50
C SER A 45 27.81 4.24 21.85
N ILE A 46 27.41 4.79 20.70
CA ILE A 46 26.45 4.21 19.77
C ILE A 46 27.25 3.87 18.52
N GLU A 47 27.38 2.58 18.24
CA GLU A 47 28.09 2.07 17.08
C GLU A 47 27.12 1.33 16.16
N LYS A 48 27.24 1.57 14.85
CA LYS A 48 26.50 0.84 13.84
C LYS A 48 27.46 0.05 12.96
N PHE A 49 27.08 -1.18 12.61
CA PHE A 49 27.75 -1.91 11.55
C PHE A 49 27.17 -1.56 10.19
N GLU A 50 27.97 -1.76 9.14
CA GLU A 50 27.52 -1.67 7.76
C GLU A 50 26.91 -2.99 7.35
N LEU A 51 25.80 -2.94 6.65
CA LEU A 51 25.07 -4.13 6.22
C LEU A 51 25.71 -4.73 4.97
N ASP A 52 25.82 -6.06 4.94
CA ASP A 52 26.23 -6.80 3.75
C ASP A 52 25.01 -6.95 2.84
N LEU A 53 24.96 -6.12 1.78
CA LEU A 53 23.84 -6.02 0.86
C LEU A 53 24.29 -6.49 -0.54
N GLU A 54 23.65 -7.53 -1.05
CA GLU A 54 23.83 -8.01 -2.42
C GLU A 54 22.50 -7.85 -3.19
N VAL A 55 22.53 -7.11 -4.30
CA VAL A 55 21.34 -6.81 -5.10
C VAL A 55 21.66 -7.13 -6.54
N SER A 56 20.84 -7.97 -7.18
CA SER A 56 20.95 -8.25 -8.61
C SER A 56 20.68 -6.98 -9.44
N SER A 57 21.13 -6.97 -10.71
CA SER A 57 20.81 -5.89 -11.65
C SER A 57 19.31 -5.78 -11.92
N GLY A 58 18.85 -4.65 -12.47
CA GLY A 58 17.44 -4.43 -12.80
C GLY A 58 16.64 -3.73 -11.71
N GLY A 59 17.32 -3.13 -10.74
CA GLY A 59 16.70 -2.33 -9.70
C GLY A 59 17.67 -1.85 -8.64
N LYS A 60 17.12 -1.21 -7.62
CA LYS A 60 17.84 -0.59 -6.51
C LYS A 60 17.15 -0.92 -5.20
N LEU A 61 17.94 -1.30 -4.20
CA LEU A 61 17.48 -1.45 -2.84
C LEU A 61 17.50 -0.10 -2.11
N VAL A 62 16.36 0.31 -1.57
CA VAL A 62 16.18 1.54 -0.79
C VAL A 62 15.91 1.17 0.66
N GLY A 63 16.78 1.63 1.55
CA GLY A 63 16.64 1.42 2.99
C GLY A 63 17.94 1.73 3.75
N PRO A 64 18.03 1.32 5.02
CA PRO A 64 19.21 1.56 5.85
C PRO A 64 20.46 0.87 5.27
N ARG A 65 21.59 1.58 5.28
CA ARG A 65 22.92 1.00 5.00
C ARG A 65 23.67 0.56 6.26
N TYR A 66 23.26 1.10 7.41
CA TYR A 66 23.90 0.84 8.71
C TYR A 66 22.86 0.54 9.78
N ALA A 67 23.14 -0.42 10.65
CA ALA A 67 22.24 -0.88 11.70
C ALA A 67 22.98 -1.17 13.02
N ARG A 68 22.22 -1.27 14.11
CA ARG A 68 22.67 -1.86 15.38
C ARG A 68 22.16 -3.29 15.47
N GLU A 69 22.81 -4.08 16.31
CA GLU A 69 22.36 -5.45 16.55
C GLU A 69 20.98 -5.42 17.20
N GLY A 70 20.06 -6.22 16.66
CA GLY A 70 18.67 -6.27 17.11
C GLY A 70 17.73 -5.26 16.44
N ASP A 71 18.24 -4.34 15.60
CA ASP A 71 17.38 -3.41 14.86
C ASP A 71 16.41 -4.17 13.93
N THR A 72 15.27 -3.54 13.63
CA THR A 72 14.34 -3.97 12.59
C THR A 72 14.42 -2.99 11.43
N LEU A 73 14.75 -3.50 10.24
CA LEU A 73 15.04 -2.71 9.05
C LEU A 73 13.91 -2.86 8.03
N ASN A 74 13.49 -1.74 7.46
CA ASN A 74 12.50 -1.70 6.40
C ASN A 74 13.19 -1.37 5.08
N TYR A 75 12.86 -2.14 4.04
CA TYR A 75 13.41 -1.96 2.71
C TYR A 75 12.31 -1.89 1.66
N THR A 76 12.58 -1.14 0.60
CA THR A 76 11.81 -1.09 -0.65
C THR A 76 12.75 -1.40 -1.81
N VAL A 77 12.33 -2.24 -2.74
CA VAL A 77 13.05 -2.48 -4.00
C VAL A 77 12.42 -1.61 -5.08
N GLU A 78 13.17 -0.63 -5.56
CA GLU A 78 12.82 0.16 -6.75
C GLU A 78 13.26 -0.63 -7.98
N LEU A 79 12.31 -1.21 -8.72
CA LEU A 79 12.60 -2.01 -9.91
C LEU A 79 12.74 -1.11 -11.14
N GLU A 80 13.66 -1.46 -12.03
CA GLU A 80 13.71 -0.90 -13.38
C GLU A 80 12.53 -1.40 -14.23
N GLU A 81 12.27 -0.75 -15.37
CA GLU A 81 11.23 -1.20 -16.29
C GLU A 81 11.48 -2.65 -16.74
N ASN A 82 10.42 -3.43 -16.92
CA ASN A 82 10.49 -4.85 -17.26
C ASN A 82 11.19 -5.74 -16.23
N HIS A 83 11.31 -5.37 -14.96
CA HIS A 83 11.90 -6.24 -13.93
C HIS A 83 10.92 -6.61 -12.81
N ILE A 84 11.17 -7.75 -12.18
CA ILE A 84 10.42 -8.22 -11.00
C ILE A 84 11.36 -8.60 -9.86
N LEU A 85 10.89 -8.39 -8.63
CA LEU A 85 11.50 -8.95 -7.44
C LEU A 85 11.14 -10.44 -7.36
N VAL A 86 12.16 -11.31 -7.46
CA VAL A 86 11.98 -12.76 -7.44
C VAL A 86 12.08 -13.29 -6.03
N SER A 87 13.12 -12.90 -5.30
CA SER A 87 13.32 -13.37 -3.93
C SER A 87 14.10 -12.36 -3.10
N VAL A 88 13.85 -12.40 -1.78
CA VAL A 88 14.68 -11.73 -0.78
C VAL A 88 15.14 -12.78 0.21
N LYS A 89 16.44 -12.82 0.51
CA LYS A 89 17.02 -13.78 1.45
C LYS A 89 17.84 -13.05 2.51
N VAL A 90 17.81 -13.60 3.72
CA VAL A 90 18.71 -13.22 4.82
C VAL A 90 19.51 -14.46 5.18
N ASN A 91 20.84 -14.41 5.01
CA ASN A 91 21.74 -15.55 5.21
C ASN A 91 21.31 -16.79 4.41
N GLY A 92 20.95 -16.59 3.13
CA GLY A 92 20.46 -17.65 2.24
C GLY A 92 19.03 -18.14 2.52
N LYS A 93 18.36 -17.70 3.59
CA LYS A 93 16.97 -18.06 3.90
C LYS A 93 16.00 -17.03 3.31
N THR A 94 15.07 -17.48 2.48
CA THR A 94 14.03 -16.62 1.90
C THR A 94 13.11 -16.04 2.96
N ILE A 95 12.82 -14.74 2.85
CA ILE A 95 11.85 -14.00 3.65
C ILE A 95 10.70 -13.48 2.77
N PRO A 96 9.49 -13.29 3.31
CA PRO A 96 8.38 -12.74 2.54
C PRO A 96 8.60 -11.26 2.22
N PHE A 97 8.02 -10.83 1.11
CA PHE A 97 7.90 -9.43 0.71
C PHE A 97 6.49 -9.18 0.18
N THR A 98 6.05 -7.92 0.20
CA THR A 98 4.76 -7.49 -0.32
C THR A 98 4.94 -6.11 -0.92
N ASP A 99 4.41 -5.88 -2.13
CA ASP A 99 4.56 -4.57 -2.80
C ASP A 99 6.04 -4.12 -2.88
N ASN A 100 6.92 -5.04 -3.26
CA ASN A 100 8.38 -4.86 -3.31
C ASN A 100 9.02 -4.36 -1.99
N LYS A 101 8.31 -4.49 -0.87
CA LYS A 101 8.77 -4.10 0.46
C LYS A 101 8.96 -5.33 1.33
N PHE A 102 9.98 -5.29 2.17
CA PHE A 102 10.27 -6.35 3.11
C PHE A 102 10.89 -5.81 4.40
N VAL A 103 10.85 -6.64 5.44
CA VAL A 103 11.36 -6.33 6.77
C VAL A 103 12.41 -7.35 7.17
N VAL A 104 13.53 -6.86 7.69
CA VAL A 104 14.58 -7.70 8.31
C VAL A 104 14.59 -7.39 9.80
N GLU A 105 14.10 -8.33 10.60
CA GLU A 105 14.03 -8.21 12.05
C GLU A 105 15.28 -8.73 12.74
N ASN A 106 15.62 -8.15 13.89
CA ASN A 106 16.69 -8.62 14.77
C ASN A 106 18.05 -8.78 14.03
N VAL A 107 18.41 -7.76 13.25
CA VAL A 107 19.58 -7.82 12.37
C VAL A 107 20.89 -7.95 13.16
N LYS A 108 21.84 -8.71 12.63
CA LYS A 108 23.16 -8.96 13.22
C LYS A 108 24.28 -8.44 12.34
N PRO A 109 25.47 -8.17 12.92
CA PRO A 109 26.64 -7.74 12.14
C PRO A 109 27.07 -8.70 11.03
N THR A 110 26.71 -9.98 11.14
CA THR A 110 27.04 -11.03 10.18
C THR A 110 25.96 -11.29 9.13
N ASP A 111 24.82 -10.59 9.22
CA ASP A 111 23.70 -10.86 8.32
C ASP A 111 23.99 -10.34 6.92
N LYS A 112 23.81 -11.23 5.94
CA LYS A 112 23.83 -10.90 4.52
C LYS A 112 22.41 -10.83 3.98
N ILE A 113 22.04 -9.71 3.38
CA ILE A 113 20.75 -9.49 2.72
C ILE A 113 20.96 -9.59 1.21
N GLU A 114 20.26 -10.53 0.60
CA GLU A 114 20.37 -10.83 -0.84
C GLU A 114 19.02 -10.56 -1.51
N VAL A 115 19.03 -9.73 -2.55
CA VAL A 115 17.85 -9.35 -3.33
C VAL A 115 18.02 -9.82 -4.77
N GLU A 116 17.16 -10.75 -5.16
CA GLU A 116 17.16 -11.36 -6.49
C GLU A 116 16.11 -10.68 -7.36
N ILE A 117 16.58 -10.06 -8.44
CA ILE A 117 15.76 -9.35 -9.43
C ILE A 117 15.98 -10.05 -10.77
N ALA A 118 14.89 -10.23 -11.51
CA ALA A 118 14.94 -10.80 -12.85
C ALA A 118 14.19 -9.93 -13.86
N GLU A 119 14.71 -9.89 -15.07
CA GLU A 119 14.02 -9.30 -16.22
C GLU A 119 12.83 -10.18 -16.62
N LEU A 120 11.70 -9.52 -16.89
CA LEU A 120 10.53 -10.12 -17.50
C LEU A 120 10.82 -10.40 -18.97
N THR A 121 10.62 -11.66 -19.36
CA THR A 121 10.83 -12.12 -20.73
C THR A 121 9.53 -12.52 -21.42
N VAL A 122 8.39 -12.33 -20.73
CA VAL A 122 7.04 -12.62 -21.23
C VAL A 122 6.17 -11.37 -21.07
N PRO A 123 5.04 -11.27 -21.79
CA PRO A 123 4.12 -10.13 -21.65
C PRO A 123 3.63 -9.94 -20.21
N TYR A 124 3.28 -8.72 -19.83
CA TYR A 124 2.77 -8.44 -18.49
C TYR A 124 1.92 -7.16 -18.48
N ALA A 125 1.09 -7.00 -17.46
CA ALA A 125 0.27 -5.81 -17.26
C ALA A 125 0.85 -4.95 -16.12
N THR A 126 0.84 -3.63 -16.27
CA THR A 126 1.13 -2.67 -15.19
C THR A 126 -0.03 -1.69 -15.04
N ASP A 127 0.02 -0.85 -14.01
CA ASP A 127 -0.98 0.22 -13.77
C ASP A 127 -2.44 -0.28 -13.75
N VAL A 128 -2.65 -1.51 -13.26
CA VAL A 128 -3.98 -2.11 -13.18
C VAL A 128 -4.85 -1.26 -12.26
N LYS A 129 -5.97 -0.78 -12.77
CA LYS A 129 -6.94 0.09 -12.08
C LYS A 129 -8.34 -0.41 -12.35
N ILE A 130 -9.18 -0.37 -11.32
CA ILE A 130 -10.63 -0.58 -11.45
C ILE A 130 -11.29 0.80 -11.51
N LYS A 131 -12.09 1.04 -12.54
CA LYS A 131 -12.86 2.26 -12.78
C LYS A 131 -14.35 1.99 -12.64
N GLY A 132 -15.11 2.99 -12.21
CA GLY A 132 -16.56 2.93 -12.07
C GLY A 132 -17.01 3.19 -10.63
N LYS A 133 -18.33 3.27 -10.43
CA LYS A 133 -18.93 3.40 -9.10
C LYS A 133 -19.11 2.01 -8.49
N PHE A 134 -18.76 1.86 -7.22
CA PHE A 134 -18.95 0.63 -6.47
C PHE A 134 -20.39 0.52 -5.96
N LEU A 135 -21.36 0.66 -6.85
CA LEU A 135 -22.79 0.56 -6.56
C LEU A 135 -23.39 -0.65 -7.28
N THR A 136 -24.30 -1.37 -6.64
CA THR A 136 -25.01 -2.49 -7.29
C THR A 136 -25.66 -2.04 -8.61
N GLY A 137 -25.62 -2.91 -9.62
CA GLY A 137 -26.05 -2.62 -10.98
C GLY A 137 -25.11 -1.73 -11.81
N SER A 138 -24.13 -1.06 -11.20
CA SER A 138 -23.09 -0.32 -11.94
C SER A 138 -22.11 -1.27 -12.62
N THR A 139 -21.49 -0.79 -13.70
CA THR A 139 -20.45 -1.51 -14.42
C THR A 139 -19.08 -0.96 -14.03
N LEU A 140 -18.22 -1.84 -13.53
CA LEU A 140 -16.80 -1.59 -13.38
C LEU A 140 -16.07 -1.91 -14.67
N GLU A 141 -14.98 -1.20 -14.94
CA GLU A 141 -14.06 -1.42 -16.05
C GLU A 141 -12.63 -1.54 -15.52
N VAL A 142 -11.84 -2.46 -16.07
CA VAL A 142 -10.40 -2.53 -15.78
C VAL A 142 -9.59 -1.79 -16.82
N GLU A 143 -8.70 -0.92 -16.37
CA GLU A 143 -7.65 -0.30 -17.16
C GLU A 143 -6.30 -0.91 -16.74
N TYR A 144 -5.41 -1.09 -17.71
CA TYR A 144 -4.04 -1.52 -17.47
C TYR A 144 -3.15 -1.11 -18.65
N THR A 145 -1.86 -1.00 -18.40
CA THR A 145 -0.82 -0.83 -19.42
C THR A 145 -0.32 -2.21 -19.83
N PHE A 146 -0.41 -2.55 -21.12
CA PHE A 146 0.16 -3.79 -21.67
C PHE A 146 1.63 -3.58 -22.02
N ASN A 147 2.48 -4.51 -21.59
CA ASN A 147 3.90 -4.53 -21.90
C ASN A 147 4.30 -5.87 -22.49
N SER A 148 5.16 -5.85 -23.52
CA SER A 148 5.73 -7.05 -24.12
C SER A 148 7.24 -6.85 -24.35
N PRO A 149 8.11 -7.45 -23.54
CA PRO A 149 9.56 -7.38 -23.70
C PRO A 149 10.04 -7.78 -25.10
N ASN A 150 9.38 -8.77 -25.71
CA ASN A 150 9.72 -9.27 -27.05
C ASN A 150 9.01 -8.54 -28.19
N GLY A 151 8.32 -7.42 -27.91
CA GLY A 151 7.66 -6.58 -28.91
C GLY A 151 6.40 -7.16 -29.57
N GLY A 152 5.84 -8.27 -29.06
CA GLY A 152 4.58 -8.82 -29.54
C GLY A 152 3.39 -7.89 -29.23
N ALA A 153 2.46 -7.77 -30.19
CA ALA A 153 1.22 -7.03 -29.98
C ALA A 153 0.28 -7.78 -29.01
N GLU A 154 -0.49 -7.01 -28.24
CA GLU A 154 -1.50 -7.57 -27.34
C GLU A 154 -2.52 -8.39 -28.14
N ALA A 155 -2.69 -9.66 -27.78
CA ALA A 155 -3.68 -10.53 -28.36
C ALA A 155 -4.11 -11.60 -27.36
N GLY A 156 -5.40 -11.63 -27.03
CA GLY A 156 -5.98 -12.63 -26.16
C GLY A 156 -5.66 -12.47 -24.68
N THR A 157 -5.32 -11.25 -24.22
CA THR A 157 -5.20 -10.95 -22.78
C THR A 157 -6.44 -11.42 -22.03
N ILE A 158 -6.20 -12.06 -20.89
CA ILE A 158 -7.25 -12.65 -20.07
C ILE A 158 -7.50 -11.74 -18.88
N VAL A 159 -8.74 -11.32 -18.70
CA VAL A 159 -9.20 -10.57 -17.52
C VAL A 159 -10.24 -11.41 -16.78
N ARG A 160 -10.07 -11.56 -15.47
CA ARG A 160 -10.97 -12.30 -14.60
C ARG A 160 -11.27 -11.51 -13.33
N TRP A 161 -12.51 -11.56 -12.89
CA TRP A 161 -12.99 -10.87 -11.70
C TRP A 161 -13.30 -11.87 -10.60
N TYR A 162 -12.98 -11.50 -9.36
CA TYR A 162 -13.14 -12.32 -8.17
C TYR A 162 -13.74 -11.51 -7.02
N VAL A 163 -14.51 -12.20 -6.18
CA VAL A 163 -15.06 -11.68 -4.91
C VAL A 163 -14.86 -12.78 -3.87
N ASP A 164 -14.23 -12.44 -2.73
CA ASP A 164 -13.82 -13.40 -1.69
C ASP A 164 -13.10 -14.65 -2.27
N GLY A 165 -12.19 -14.43 -3.23
CA GLY A 165 -11.44 -15.50 -3.89
C GLY A 165 -12.25 -16.38 -4.86
N THR A 166 -13.55 -16.14 -5.03
CA THR A 166 -14.41 -16.85 -5.98
C THR A 166 -14.49 -16.09 -7.29
N LYS A 167 -14.25 -16.76 -8.42
CA LYS A 167 -14.37 -16.15 -9.75
C LYS A 167 -15.84 -15.80 -10.05
N VAL A 168 -16.11 -14.54 -10.39
CA VAL A 168 -17.45 -14.03 -10.67
C VAL A 168 -17.65 -13.52 -12.11
N GLY A 169 -16.57 -13.32 -12.87
CA GLY A 169 -16.67 -12.80 -14.23
C GLY A 169 -15.38 -12.92 -15.05
N ASP A 170 -15.53 -12.66 -16.35
CA ASP A 170 -14.45 -12.60 -17.35
C ASP A 170 -14.64 -11.35 -18.22
N GLY A 171 -13.55 -10.85 -18.79
CA GLY A 171 -13.56 -9.70 -19.71
C GLY A 171 -13.29 -8.37 -19.02
N LYS A 172 -13.24 -7.28 -19.81
CA LYS A 172 -12.79 -5.96 -19.32
C LYS A 172 -13.78 -5.26 -18.38
N THR A 173 -15.01 -5.77 -18.28
CA THR A 173 -16.05 -5.15 -17.46
C THR A 173 -16.71 -6.14 -16.51
N LEU A 174 -17.26 -5.62 -15.41
CA LEU A 174 -18.00 -6.38 -14.41
C LEU A 174 -19.23 -5.60 -13.93
N VAL A 175 -20.42 -6.18 -14.03
CA VAL A 175 -21.63 -5.61 -13.42
C VAL A 175 -21.74 -6.05 -11.97
N LEU A 176 -21.83 -5.09 -11.05
CA LEU A 176 -21.92 -5.33 -9.61
C LEU A 176 -23.28 -5.89 -9.18
N LYS A 177 -23.26 -6.83 -8.25
CA LYS A 177 -24.45 -7.54 -7.74
C LYS A 177 -24.60 -7.33 -6.23
N GLU A 178 -25.83 -7.39 -5.75
CA GLU A 178 -26.16 -7.29 -4.32
C GLU A 178 -25.52 -8.39 -3.47
N ALA A 179 -25.29 -9.58 -4.04
CA ALA A 179 -24.58 -10.66 -3.34
C ALA A 179 -23.12 -10.31 -2.95
N TRP A 180 -22.60 -9.17 -3.41
CA TRP A 180 -21.26 -8.68 -3.16
C TRP A 180 -21.21 -7.45 -2.25
N LEU A 181 -22.34 -7.03 -1.66
CA LEU A 181 -22.38 -5.93 -0.71
C LEU A 181 -21.32 -6.09 0.40
N ASP A 182 -20.68 -4.98 0.74
CA ASP A 182 -19.60 -4.86 1.74
C ASP A 182 -18.31 -5.62 1.37
N LYS A 183 -18.19 -6.13 0.14
CA LYS A 183 -17.00 -6.85 -0.33
C LYS A 183 -16.18 -6.00 -1.28
N THR A 184 -14.87 -6.23 -1.26
CA THR A 184 -13.95 -5.71 -2.27
C THR A 184 -14.01 -6.55 -3.54
N ILE A 185 -13.57 -5.95 -4.65
CA ILE A 185 -13.50 -6.58 -5.96
C ILE A 185 -12.03 -6.80 -6.31
N GLU A 186 -11.70 -8.04 -6.67
CA GLU A 186 -10.37 -8.41 -7.15
C GLU A 186 -10.44 -8.60 -8.67
N VAL A 187 -9.50 -7.99 -9.40
CA VAL A 187 -9.29 -8.24 -10.83
C VAL A 187 -7.93 -8.87 -11.05
N ARG A 188 -7.89 -9.88 -11.92
CA ARG A 188 -6.67 -10.54 -12.36
C ARG A 188 -6.50 -10.37 -13.86
N VAL A 189 -5.33 -9.88 -14.26
CA VAL A 189 -4.97 -9.63 -15.65
C VAL A 189 -3.78 -10.49 -16.02
N THR A 190 -3.94 -11.37 -17.02
CA THR A 190 -2.84 -12.11 -17.63
C THR A 190 -2.64 -11.58 -19.04
N ALA A 191 -1.64 -10.71 -19.22
CA ALA A 191 -1.30 -10.15 -20.52
C ALA A 191 -0.86 -11.25 -21.49
N LYS A 192 -1.28 -11.16 -22.76
CA LYS A 192 -0.91 -12.15 -23.78
C LYS A 192 -0.58 -11.49 -25.11
N THR A 193 0.30 -12.14 -25.86
CA THR A 193 0.48 -11.93 -27.29
C THR A 193 -0.10 -13.12 -28.05
N ALA A 194 -0.01 -13.10 -29.37
CA ALA A 194 -0.44 -14.24 -30.19
C ALA A 194 0.32 -15.54 -29.87
N THR A 195 1.55 -15.44 -29.35
CA THR A 195 2.47 -16.57 -29.13
C THR A 195 2.88 -16.76 -27.68
N GLU A 196 2.69 -15.77 -26.82
CA GLU A 196 3.19 -15.79 -25.44
C GLU A 196 2.05 -15.58 -24.44
N THR A 197 2.18 -16.26 -23.29
CA THR A 197 1.32 -16.03 -22.14
C THR A 197 2.16 -15.39 -21.04
N GLY A 198 1.68 -14.25 -20.57
CA GLY A 198 2.33 -13.46 -19.55
C GLY A 198 2.11 -13.94 -18.12
N ILE A 199 2.52 -13.09 -17.20
CA ILE A 199 2.31 -13.28 -15.76
C ILE A 199 0.93 -12.77 -15.36
N GLU A 200 0.27 -13.45 -14.43
CA GLU A 200 -0.99 -12.98 -13.82
C GLU A 200 -0.68 -11.88 -12.79
N VAL A 201 -1.27 -10.70 -13.01
CA VAL A 201 -1.19 -9.56 -12.11
C VAL A 201 -2.53 -9.43 -11.39
N VAL A 202 -2.49 -9.32 -10.07
CA VAL A 202 -3.68 -9.24 -9.20
C VAL A 202 -3.79 -7.82 -8.66
N HIS A 203 -4.99 -7.26 -8.70
CA HIS A 203 -5.32 -5.96 -8.12
C HIS A 203 -6.62 -6.05 -7.33
N LEU A 204 -6.61 -5.55 -6.10
CA LEU A 204 -7.76 -5.51 -5.21
C LEU A 204 -8.26 -4.07 -5.07
N SER A 205 -9.57 -3.86 -5.18
CA SER A 205 -10.16 -2.55 -4.95
C SER A 205 -9.97 -2.09 -3.51
N THR A 206 -9.88 -0.77 -3.33
CA THR A 206 -9.91 -0.14 -2.00
C THR A 206 -11.33 0.07 -1.49
N GLU A 207 -12.27 0.19 -2.41
CA GLU A 207 -13.70 0.39 -2.20
C GLU A 207 -14.42 -0.95 -2.06
N THR A 208 -15.51 -0.94 -1.31
CA THR A 208 -16.46 -2.06 -1.18
C THR A 208 -17.73 -1.78 -1.97
N VAL A 209 -18.43 -2.83 -2.40
CA VAL A 209 -19.72 -2.68 -3.09
C VAL A 209 -20.78 -2.15 -2.13
N GLU A 210 -21.49 -1.12 -2.55
CA GLU A 210 -22.58 -0.47 -1.83
C GLU A 210 -23.92 -0.61 -2.59
N LEU A 211 -25.03 -0.40 -1.87
CA LEU A 211 -26.37 -0.62 -2.39
C LEU A 211 -26.88 0.60 -3.17
N PHE A 212 -27.16 0.43 -4.47
CA PHE A 212 -27.81 1.48 -5.26
C PHE A 212 -29.20 1.80 -4.68
N GLY A 213 -29.50 3.09 -4.52
CA GLY A 213 -30.79 3.59 -4.09
C GLY A 213 -31.00 3.68 -2.58
N ASP A 214 -30.03 3.24 -1.76
CA ASP A 214 -30.04 3.39 -0.30
C ASP A 214 -29.45 4.76 0.09
N LEU A 215 -30.28 5.79 0.12
CA LEU A 215 -29.85 7.18 0.34
C LEU A 215 -29.67 7.49 1.82
N ASN A 216 -30.45 6.84 2.68
CA ASN A 216 -30.35 7.01 4.13
C ASN A 216 -29.28 6.10 4.78
N LYS A 217 -28.71 5.17 4.00
CA LYS A 217 -27.67 4.20 4.40
C LYS A 217 -28.13 3.26 5.52
N ASP A 218 -29.40 2.87 5.50
CA ASP A 218 -29.96 1.92 6.47
C ASP A 218 -29.82 0.46 6.02
N GLY A 219 -29.27 0.22 4.83
CA GLY A 219 -29.03 -1.09 4.24
C GLY A 219 -30.22 -1.62 3.44
N VAL A 220 -31.31 -0.86 3.29
CA VAL A 220 -32.50 -1.28 2.53
C VAL A 220 -33.03 -0.18 1.63
N VAL A 221 -33.30 -0.52 0.36
CA VAL A 221 -33.93 0.44 -0.58
C VAL A 221 -35.44 0.49 -0.35
N THR A 222 -35.92 1.63 0.11
CA THR A 222 -37.32 1.83 0.51
C THR A 222 -37.95 3.08 -0.11
N LYS A 223 -39.19 3.39 0.29
CA LYS A 223 -39.86 4.62 -0.18
C LYS A 223 -39.26 5.85 0.47
N GLU A 224 -38.66 5.68 1.65
CA GLU A 224 -37.98 6.69 2.41
C GLU A 224 -36.81 7.26 1.61
N ASP A 225 -36.02 6.41 0.94
CA ASP A 225 -34.93 6.83 0.05
C ASP A 225 -35.42 7.64 -1.15
N ALA A 226 -36.45 7.11 -1.83
CA ALA A 226 -37.08 7.81 -2.94
C ALA A 226 -37.67 9.16 -2.50
N MET A 227 -38.20 9.24 -1.27
CA MET A 227 -38.72 10.47 -0.68
C MET A 227 -37.60 11.47 -0.37
N LEU A 228 -36.44 11.01 0.13
CA LEU A 228 -35.28 11.87 0.36
C LEU A 228 -34.84 12.52 -0.94
N LEU A 229 -34.72 11.75 -2.03
CA LEU A 229 -34.37 12.32 -3.33
C LEU A 229 -35.46 13.26 -3.87
N LEU A 230 -36.75 12.93 -3.69
CA LEU A 230 -37.84 13.81 -4.10
C LEU A 230 -37.83 15.13 -3.33
N GLN A 231 -37.45 15.12 -2.04
CA GLN A 231 -37.35 16.33 -1.23
C GLN A 231 -36.28 17.29 -1.77
N THR A 232 -35.17 16.78 -2.32
CA THR A 232 -34.16 17.63 -2.95
C THR A 232 -34.69 18.34 -4.19
N ILE A 233 -35.44 17.62 -5.03
CA ILE A 233 -36.10 18.19 -6.23
C ILE A 233 -37.09 19.29 -5.86
N THR A 234 -37.78 19.16 -4.72
CA THR A 234 -38.72 20.19 -4.23
C THR A 234 -38.06 21.34 -3.47
N GLY A 235 -36.73 21.35 -3.33
CA GLY A 235 -35.98 22.36 -2.59
C GLY A 235 -36.16 22.31 -1.07
N LYS A 236 -36.68 21.19 -0.53
CA LYS A 236 -36.86 21.00 0.92
C LYS A 236 -35.58 20.55 1.62
N VAL A 237 -34.71 19.86 0.89
CA VAL A 237 -33.43 19.32 1.35
C VAL A 237 -32.38 19.63 0.29
N GLU A 238 -31.13 19.83 0.70
CA GLU A 238 -30.01 20.03 -0.22
C GLU A 238 -29.60 18.70 -0.88
N LEU A 239 -29.27 18.73 -2.17
CA LEU A 239 -28.72 17.57 -2.87
C LEU A 239 -27.23 17.43 -2.52
N THR A 240 -26.90 16.45 -1.68
CA THR A 240 -25.51 16.16 -1.29
C THR A 240 -24.81 15.25 -2.31
N GLU A 241 -23.47 15.22 -2.26
CA GLU A 241 -22.69 14.28 -3.09
C GLU A 241 -22.97 12.82 -2.75
N ASP A 242 -23.26 12.51 -1.49
CA ASP A 242 -23.72 11.17 -1.09
C ASP A 242 -25.04 10.81 -1.78
N TYR A 243 -26.04 11.70 -1.75
CA TYR A 243 -27.31 11.44 -2.43
C TYR A 243 -27.13 11.27 -3.95
N LYS A 244 -26.25 12.06 -4.57
CA LYS A 244 -25.90 11.87 -5.98
C LYS A 244 -25.23 10.51 -6.22
N TYR A 245 -24.33 10.10 -5.33
CA TYR A 245 -23.66 8.81 -5.41
C TYR A 245 -24.67 7.66 -5.34
N TYR A 246 -25.43 7.50 -4.26
CA TYR A 246 -26.36 6.37 -4.08
C TYR A 246 -27.54 6.38 -5.07
N ALA A 247 -27.96 7.55 -5.55
CA ALA A 247 -28.95 7.67 -6.62
C ALA A 247 -28.35 7.49 -8.03
N ASN A 248 -27.04 7.24 -8.14
CA ASN A 248 -26.28 7.13 -9.38
C ASN A 248 -26.49 8.31 -10.36
N ILE A 249 -26.54 9.53 -9.82
CA ILE A 249 -26.67 10.76 -10.58
C ILE A 249 -25.29 11.17 -11.11
N ASN A 250 -25.22 11.58 -12.37
CA ASN A 250 -23.99 12.07 -13.02
C ASN A 250 -24.04 13.57 -13.34
N GLY A 251 -25.20 14.22 -13.16
CA GLY A 251 -25.38 15.66 -13.37
C GLY A 251 -25.43 16.45 -12.06
N ASP A 252 -25.66 17.76 -12.18
CA ASP A 252 -25.74 18.66 -11.02
C ASP A 252 -27.07 18.53 -10.27
N ASP A 253 -28.14 18.13 -10.97
CA ASP A 253 -29.50 18.10 -10.46
C ASP A 253 -30.08 16.68 -10.44
N ALA A 254 -30.90 16.41 -9.42
CA ALA A 254 -31.74 15.21 -9.35
C ALA A 254 -33.01 15.37 -10.18
N THR A 255 -33.50 14.27 -10.76
CA THR A 255 -34.70 14.26 -11.60
C THR A 255 -35.76 13.28 -11.06
N LEU A 256 -37.02 13.47 -11.50
CA LEU A 256 -38.07 12.49 -11.23
C LEU A 256 -37.76 11.11 -11.83
N GLN A 257 -36.87 11.02 -12.82
CA GLN A 257 -36.45 9.73 -13.35
C GLN A 257 -35.53 9.00 -12.37
N ASP A 258 -34.64 9.72 -11.68
CA ASP A 258 -33.77 9.13 -10.66
C ASP A 258 -34.59 8.58 -9.48
N VAL A 259 -35.62 9.31 -9.06
CA VAL A 259 -36.60 8.83 -8.07
C VAL A 259 -37.28 7.54 -8.54
N ARG A 260 -37.70 7.47 -9.82
CA ARG A 260 -38.30 6.25 -10.38
C ARG A 260 -37.30 5.09 -10.43
N ASN A 261 -36.02 5.36 -10.67
CA ASN A 261 -34.99 4.33 -10.68
C ASN A 261 -34.81 3.73 -9.27
N ILE A 262 -34.80 4.56 -8.22
CA ILE A 262 -34.78 4.09 -6.82
C ILE A 262 -36.02 3.25 -6.52
N LEU A 263 -37.21 3.75 -6.89
CA LEU A 263 -38.47 3.00 -6.69
C LEU A 263 -38.48 1.65 -7.43
N ALA A 264 -37.82 1.56 -8.59
CA ALA A 264 -37.69 0.32 -9.35
C ALA A 264 -36.71 -0.68 -8.73
N ALA A 265 -35.74 -0.19 -7.95
CA ALA A 265 -34.82 -1.03 -7.17
C ALA A 265 -35.44 -1.53 -5.86
N MET A 266 -36.57 -0.96 -5.41
CA MET A 266 -37.28 -1.44 -4.23
C MET A 266 -37.77 -2.89 -4.44
N GLY A 267 -37.43 -3.77 -3.51
CA GLY A 267 -37.96 -5.13 -3.49
C GLY A 267 -37.45 -6.02 -4.63
N GLY A 268 -36.22 -5.77 -5.12
CA GLY A 268 -35.46 -6.80 -5.83
C GLY A 268 -35.26 -8.02 -4.93
N ASN A 269 -36.20 -8.96 -5.01
CA ASN A 269 -36.11 -10.32 -4.44
C ASN A 269 -35.52 -11.28 -5.48
#